data_AF-A0A520TXX9-F1
#
_entry.id   AF-A0A520TXX9-F1
#
_cell.length_a   1.000
_cell.length_b   1.000
_cell.length_c   1.000
_cell.angle_alpha   90.00
_cell.angle_beta   90.00
_cell.angle_gamma   90.00
#
_symmetry.space_group_name_H-M   'P 1'
#
loop_
_entity.id
_entity.type
_entity.pdbx_description
1 polymer ?
#
loop_
_entity_poly.entity_id
_entity_poly.type
_entity_poly.pdbx_seq_one_letter_code
_entity_poly.pdbx_strand_id
1 'polypeptide(L)'
;MISKEKYDYIICGAGASGLLLSNSMINDDFFNDKKILIIEKDKKNENDKTFGFWENKKSLLDELVFKEWEYAEFKDSSFHNSFR
;
A
#
# COMPACT_ATOMS: atom_id res chain seq x y z
N MET A 1 35.55 -15.67 2.15
CA MET A 1 34.91 -14.63 2.97
C MET A 1 33.45 -14.52 2.53
N ILE A 2 32.50 -14.68 3.44
CA ILE A 2 31.08 -14.42 3.12
C ILE A 2 30.91 -12.90 3.12
N SER A 3 30.61 -12.32 1.95
CA SER A 3 30.17 -10.93 1.83
C SER A 3 28.87 -10.78 2.63
N LYS A 4 28.85 -9.89 3.63
CA LYS A 4 27.58 -9.48 4.25
C LYS A 4 26.87 -8.56 3.28
N GLU A 5 25.80 -9.04 2.67
CA GLU A 5 24.86 -8.17 1.94
C GLU A 5 24.37 -7.08 2.90
N LYS A 6 24.61 -5.83 2.54
CA LYS A 6 24.11 -4.66 3.26
C LYS A 6 22.92 -4.09 2.50
N TYR A 7 21.90 -3.73 3.25
CA TYR A 7 20.71 -3.04 2.77
C TYR A 7 20.58 -1.74 3.55
N ASP A 8 20.20 -0.66 2.87
CA ASP A 8 19.93 0.63 3.47
C ASP A 8 18.57 0.64 4.18
N TYR A 9 17.61 -0.12 3.64
CA TYR A 9 16.27 -0.28 4.19
C TYR A 9 15.84 -1.74 4.20
N ILE A 10 15.09 -2.12 5.23
CA ILE A 10 14.44 -3.42 5.34
C ILE A 10 12.95 -3.19 5.60
N ILE A 11 12.11 -3.73 4.72
CA ILE A 11 10.65 -3.74 4.85
C ILE A 11 10.22 -5.15 5.23
N CYS A 12 9.69 -5.29 6.45
CA CYS A 12 9.17 -6.56 6.96
C CYS A 12 7.66 -6.64 6.67
N GLY A 13 7.32 -7.35 5.61
CA GLY A 13 5.96 -7.57 5.11
C GLY A 13 5.82 -7.08 3.67
N ALA A 14 5.36 -7.97 2.78
CA ALA A 14 5.03 -7.68 1.38
C ALA A 14 3.50 -7.65 1.17
N GLY A 15 2.74 -7.22 2.19
CA GLY A 15 1.33 -6.88 2.03
C GLY A 15 1.13 -5.55 1.29
N ALA A 16 -0.13 -5.12 1.16
CA ALA A 16 -0.47 -3.88 0.45
C ALA A 16 0.35 -2.66 0.93
N SER A 17 0.47 -2.45 2.24
CA SER A 17 1.26 -1.33 2.78
C SER A 17 2.75 -1.42 2.43
N GLY A 18 3.36 -2.60 2.57
CA GLY A 18 4.78 -2.81 2.28
C GLY A 18 5.10 -2.64 0.80
N LEU A 19 4.23 -3.14 -0.08
CA LEU A 19 4.38 -2.98 -1.53
C LEU A 19 4.10 -1.54 -1.98
N LEU A 20 3.08 -0.86 -1.43
CA LEU A 20 2.82 0.55 -1.72
C LEU A 20 3.99 1.43 -1.29
N LEU A 21 4.52 1.20 -0.08
CA LEU A 21 5.72 1.89 0.40
C LEU A 21 6.91 1.64 -0.52
N SER A 22 7.16 0.38 -0.87
CA SER A 22 8.26 0.00 -1.76
C SER A 22 8.12 0.66 -3.12
N ASN A 23 6.91 0.68 -3.68
CA ASN A 23 6.60 1.36 -4.93
C ASN A 23 6.88 2.87 -4.83
N SER A 24 6.47 3.53 -3.74
CA SER A 24 6.79 4.95 -3.54
C SER A 24 8.30 5.19 -3.43
N MET A 25 9.03 4.31 -2.75
CA MET A 25 10.50 4.45 -2.61
C MET A 25 11.20 4.30 -3.95
N ILE A 26 10.88 3.28 -4.76
CA ILE A 26 11.56 3.07 -6.05
C ILE A 26 11.22 4.12 -7.11
N ASN A 27 10.14 4.89 -6.91
CA ASN A 27 9.73 5.98 -7.79
C ASN A 27 10.29 7.35 -7.37
N ASP A 28 11.04 7.43 -6.28
CA ASP A 28 11.70 8.65 -5.80
C ASP A 28 13.21 8.54 -6.04
N ASP A 29 13.76 9.50 -6.78
CA ASP A 29 15.17 9.53 -7.18
C ASP A 29 16.15 9.47 -5.99
N PHE A 30 15.71 9.86 -4.80
CA PHE A 30 16.48 9.74 -3.56
C PHE A 30 16.92 8.29 -3.27
N PHE A 31 16.15 7.28 -3.70
CA PHE A 31 16.42 5.87 -3.42
C PHE A 31 17.16 5.14 -4.54
N ASN A 32 17.52 5.81 -5.64
CA ASN A 32 18.17 5.18 -6.79
C ASN A 32 19.52 4.50 -6.43
N ASP A 33 20.21 4.99 -5.41
CA ASP A 33 21.49 4.43 -4.91
C ASP A 33 21.32 3.57 -3.65
N LYS A 34 20.07 3.28 -3.23
CA LYS A 34 19.75 2.56 -2.00
C LYS A 34 19.35 1.11 -2.29
N LYS A 35 19.84 0.19 -1.46
CA LYS A 35 19.43 -1.22 -1.47
C LYS A 35 18.28 -1.44 -0.50
N ILE A 36 17.13 -1.84 -1.02
CA ILE A 36 15.91 -2.12 -0.23
C ILE A 36 15.68 -3.63 -0.21
N LEU A 37 15.62 -4.23 0.99
CA LEU A 37 15.22 -5.62 1.19
C LEU A 37 13.77 -5.68 1.64
N ILE A 38 12.97 -6.52 0.97
CA ILE A 38 11.61 -6.84 1.42
C ILE A 38 11.61 -8.30 1.90
N ILE A 39 11.09 -8.53 3.10
CA ILE A 39 10.97 -9.86 3.71
C ILE A 39 9.50 -10.14 3.95
N GLU A 40 8.97 -11.22 3.37
CA GLU A 40 7.61 -11.70 3.64
C GLU A 40 7.68 -13.17 4.08
N LYS A 41 6.94 -13.50 5.13
CA LYS A 41 6.88 -14.86 5.67
C LYS A 41 6.03 -15.78 4.80
N ASP A 42 4.98 -15.24 4.20
CA ASP A 42 3.97 -16.01 3.48
C ASP A 42 4.30 -16.01 1.98
N LYS A 43 4.30 -17.18 1.34
CA LYS A 43 4.44 -17.29 -0.13
C LYS A 43 3.15 -16.91 -0.88
N LYS A 44 2.32 -16.05 -0.31
CA LYS A 44 0.96 -15.88 -0.75
C LYS A 44 0.93 -15.30 -2.17
N ASN A 45 0.53 -16.12 -3.13
CA ASN A 45 0.43 -15.79 -4.55
C ASN A 45 -1.03 -15.73 -5.04
N GLU A 46 -1.99 -15.69 -4.11
CA GLU A 46 -3.42 -15.69 -4.41
C GLU A 46 -4.00 -14.30 -4.13
N ASN A 47 -4.78 -13.78 -5.09
CA ASN A 47 -5.49 -12.52 -4.96
C ASN A 47 -6.85 -12.74 -4.30
N ASP A 48 -6.85 -12.92 -2.98
CA ASP A 48 -8.02 -13.28 -2.17
C ASP A 48 -8.50 -12.15 -1.25
N LYS A 49 -7.91 -10.96 -1.37
CA LYS A 49 -8.21 -9.80 -0.51
C LYS A 49 -8.55 -8.59 -1.36
N THR A 50 -9.62 -7.90 -0.96
CA THR A 50 -9.93 -6.56 -1.46
C THR A 50 -9.28 -5.51 -0.55
N PHE A 51 -8.69 -4.48 -1.15
CA PHE A 51 -8.16 -3.33 -0.43
C PHE A 51 -9.08 -2.13 -0.66
N GLY A 52 -9.65 -1.59 0.42
CA GLY A 52 -10.44 -0.37 0.38
C GLY A 52 -9.59 0.83 0.79
N PHE A 53 -9.73 1.94 0.09
CA PHE A 53 -9.01 3.19 0.37
C PHE A 53 -9.90 4.40 0.10
N TRP A 54 -9.48 5.55 0.63
CA TRP A 54 -10.13 6.84 0.44
C TRP A 54 -9.08 7.80 -0.12
N GLU A 55 -9.32 8.32 -1.32
CA GLU A 55 -8.42 9.25 -1.99
C GLU A 55 -9.30 10.28 -2.73
N ASN A 56 -8.92 11.55 -2.68
CA ASN A 56 -9.65 12.63 -3.38
C ASN A 56 -8.87 13.18 -4.58
N LYS A 57 -7.72 12.57 -4.90
CA LYS A 57 -6.85 12.91 -6.01
C LYS A 57 -6.67 11.71 -6.91
N LYS A 58 -6.35 11.99 -8.17
CA LYS A 58 -5.99 10.95 -9.12
C LYS A 58 -4.77 10.18 -8.60
N SER A 59 -4.84 8.87 -8.58
CA SER A 59 -3.79 8.00 -8.07
C SER A 59 -3.45 6.88 -9.06
N LEU A 60 -2.31 6.23 -8.87
CA LEU A 60 -1.96 5.01 -9.60
C LEU A 60 -2.92 3.85 -9.27
N LEU A 61 -3.64 3.93 -8.14
CA LEU A 61 -4.59 2.91 -7.73
C LEU A 61 -5.90 3.00 -8.48
N ASP A 62 -6.19 4.13 -9.14
CA ASP A 62 -7.45 4.34 -9.87
C ASP A 62 -7.63 3.29 -10.97
N GLU A 63 -6.54 2.84 -11.60
CA GLU A 63 -6.55 1.77 -12.60
C GLU A 63 -6.86 0.38 -12.02
N LEU A 64 -6.69 0.22 -10.70
CA LEU A 64 -6.93 -1.01 -9.96
C LEU A 64 -8.32 -1.02 -9.29
N VAL A 65 -9.06 0.09 -9.34
CA VAL A 65 -10.38 0.21 -8.71
C VAL A 65 -11.38 -0.69 -9.43
N PHE A 66 -11.88 -1.69 -8.72
CA PHE A 66 -13.00 -2.51 -9.16
C PHE A 66 -14.36 -1.91 -8.76
N LYS A 67 -14.41 -1.13 -7.68
CA LYS A 67 -15.64 -0.54 -7.15
C LYS A 67 -15.37 0.76 -6.39
N GLU A 68 -16.19 1.77 -6.67
CA GLU A 68 -16.19 3.08 -6.00
C GLU A 68 -17.58 3.42 -5.46
N TRP A 69 -17.63 4.34 -4.50
CA TRP A 69 -18.87 4.84 -3.89
C TRP A 69 -18.82 6.36 -3.84
N GLU A 70 -19.87 7.01 -4.34
CA GLU A 70 -19.99 8.47 -4.33
C GLU A 70 -20.39 9.04 -2.96
N TYR A 71 -20.97 8.22 -2.08
CA TYR A 71 -21.47 8.65 -0.78
C TYR A 71 -21.00 7.72 0.34
N ALA A 72 -20.66 8.32 1.48
CA ALA A 72 -20.42 7.62 2.74
C ALA A 72 -21.42 8.11 3.80
N GLU A 73 -21.84 7.25 4.71
CA GLU A 73 -22.75 7.60 5.80
C GLU A 73 -22.16 7.18 7.14
N PHE A 74 -22.28 8.04 8.15
CA PHE A 74 -22.05 7.70 9.55
C PHE A 74 -23.38 7.75 10.29
N LYS A 75 -23.73 6.65 10.98
CA LYS A 75 -25.00 6.48 11.70
C LYS A 75 -24.72 5.93 13.10
N ASP A 76 -25.21 6.64 14.11
CA ASP A 76 -25.39 6.14 15.46
C ASP A 76 -26.86 6.32 15.91
N SER A 77 -27.19 5.97 17.16
CA SER A 77 -28.58 6.03 17.67
C SER A 77 -29.15 7.46 17.78
N SER A 78 -28.31 8.48 17.75
CA SER A 78 -28.65 9.90 17.96
C SER A 78 -28.12 10.85 16.89
N PHE A 79 -27.22 10.37 16.02
CA PHE A 79 -26.51 11.16 15.03
C PHE A 79 -26.48 10.44 13.69
N HIS A 80 -26.75 11.20 12.63
CA HIS A 80 -26.69 10.74 11.26
C HIS A 80 -26.05 11.84 10.42
N ASN A 81 -25.02 11.48 9.66
CA ASN A 81 -24.42 12.37 8.68
C ASN A 81 -24.06 11.62 7.40
N SER A 82 -24.10 12.34 6.28
CA SER A 82 -23.65 11.84 4.98
C SER A 82 -22.52 12.72 4.44
N PHE A 83 -21.61 12.06 3.72
CA PHE A 83 -20.41 12.66 3.14
C PHE A 83 -20.41 12.32 1.65
N ARG A 84 -19.98 13.28 0.85
CA ARG A 84 -19.72 13.13 -0.59
C ARG A 84 -18.27 13.49 -0.86
#